data_AF-A0A077DDQ6-F1
#
_entry.id   AF-A0A077DDQ6-F1
#
_cell.length_a   1.000
_cell.length_b   1.000
_cell.length_c   1.000
_cell.angle_alpha   90.00
_cell.angle_beta   90.00
_cell.angle_gamma   90.00
#
_symmetry.space_group_name_H-M   'P 1'
#
loop_
_entity.id
_entity.type
_entity.pdbx_description
1 polymer ?
#
loop_
_entity_poly.entity_id
_entity_poly.type
_entity_poly.pdbx_seq_one_letter_code
_entity_poly.pdbx_strand_id
1 'polypeptide(L)' 'MSRSYRKTSICGYSCAESEKQDKLMVNRKFRRCSRQLIKMGKDAPIHLREISRRWLFKKIGKQYFDAKDYPKGMRK' A
#
# COMPACT_ATOMS: atom_id res chain seq x y z
N MET A 1 -7.71 22.83 -7.38
CA MET A 1 -6.24 22.75 -7.20
C MET A 1 -5.75 22.73 -5.73
N SER A 2 -6.62 22.84 -4.73
CA SER A 2 -6.24 22.95 -3.30
C SER A 2 -5.72 21.66 -2.64
N ARG A 3 -5.83 20.48 -3.28
CA ARG A 3 -5.50 19.17 -2.68
C ARG A 3 -4.41 18.41 -3.46
N SER A 4 -3.56 19.14 -4.19
CA SER A 4 -2.49 18.51 -4.98
C SER A 4 -1.41 17.91 -4.09
N TYR A 5 -1.29 16.59 -4.11
CA TYR A 5 -0.24 15.87 -3.38
C TYR A 5 1.18 16.16 -3.89
N ARG A 6 1.31 16.82 -5.05
CA ARG A 6 2.59 17.24 -5.63
C ARG A 6 3.21 18.41 -4.89
N LYS A 7 2.38 19.27 -4.27
CA LYS A 7 2.84 20.45 -3.53
C LYS A 7 2.94 20.23 -2.02
N THR A 8 2.37 19.14 -1.49
CA THR A 8 2.56 18.73 -0.09
C THR A 8 3.83 17.91 0.08
N SER A 9 4.71 18.36 0.96
CA SER A 9 5.95 17.67 1.34
C SER A 9 5.68 16.52 2.32
N ILE A 10 5.11 15.44 1.78
CA ILE A 10 4.80 14.22 2.55
C ILE A 10 5.44 13.03 1.87
N CYS A 11 6.25 12.27 2.62
CA CYS A 11 6.85 11.01 2.18
C CYS A 11 6.49 9.86 3.14
N GLY A 12 6.85 8.63 2.77
CA GLY A 12 6.73 7.49 3.67
C GLY A 12 7.93 7.44 4.62
N TYR A 13 7.76 6.90 5.83
CA TYR A 13 8.83 6.81 6.83
C TYR A 13 9.86 5.72 6.50
N SER A 14 9.41 4.65 5.84
CA SER A 14 10.25 3.51 5.47
C SER A 14 11.11 3.81 4.22
N CYS A 15 12.29 3.19 4.16
CA CYS A 15 13.19 3.20 2.99
C CYS A 15 12.59 2.56 1.73
N ALA A 16 11.43 1.90 1.83
CA ALA A 16 10.73 1.32 0.70
C ALA A 16 10.16 2.42 -0.23
N GLU A 17 10.66 2.47 -1.46
CA GLU A 17 10.22 3.45 -2.47
C GLU A 17 8.72 3.34 -2.78
N SER A 18 8.19 2.11 -2.85
CA SER A 18 6.82 1.84 -3.29
C SER A 18 6.18 0.64 -2.62
N GLU A 19 4.86 0.72 -2.42
CA GLU A 19 4.00 -0.38 -1.95
C GLU A 19 3.47 -1.25 -3.09
N LYS A 20 3.83 -0.95 -4.35
CA LYS A 20 3.22 -1.59 -5.53
C LYS A 20 3.39 -3.11 -5.50
N GLN A 21 4.58 -3.60 -5.11
CA GLN A 21 4.87 -5.03 -5.03
C GLN A 21 4.05 -5.73 -3.97
N ASP A 22 3.95 -5.15 -2.76
CA ASP A 22 3.18 -5.73 -1.67
C ASP A 22 1.69 -5.81 -2.03
N LYS A 23 1.12 -4.74 -2.61
CA LYS A 23 -0.26 -4.73 -3.12
C LYS A 23 -0.50 -5.83 -4.16
N LEU A 24 0.45 -6.02 -5.06
CA LEU A 24 0.37 -7.03 -6.10
C LEU A 24 0.43 -8.45 -5.52
N MET A 25 1.32 -8.71 -4.55
CA MET A 25 1.41 -10.00 -3.87
C MET A 25 0.10 -10.32 -3.11
N VAL A 26 -0.42 -9.36 -2.35
CA VAL A 26 -1.65 -9.57 -1.57
C VAL A 26 -2.84 -9.83 -2.49
N ASN A 27 -2.98 -9.09 -3.59
CA ASN A 27 -4.06 -9.32 -4.56
C ASN A 27 -3.95 -10.68 -5.26
N ARG A 28 -2.73 -11.15 -5.55
CA ARG A 28 -2.50 -12.51 -6.08
C ARG A 28 -2.91 -13.58 -5.07
N LYS A 29 -2.53 -13.42 -3.80
CA LYS A 29 -2.96 -14.32 -2.72
C LYS A 29 -4.48 -14.32 -2.57
N PHE A 30 -5.11 -13.15 -2.61
CA PHE A 30 -6.56 -13.01 -2.52
C PHE A 30 -7.30 -13.81 -3.59
N ARG A 31 -6.90 -13.66 -4.85
CA ARG A 31 -7.48 -14.43 -5.96
C ARG A 31 -7.25 -15.93 -5.80
N ARG A 32 -6.09 -16.35 -5.30
CA ARG A 32 -5.78 -17.76 -5.06
C ARG A 32 -6.68 -18.35 -3.97
N CYS A 33 -6.77 -17.70 -2.81
CA CYS A 33 -7.59 -18.15 -1.69
C CYS A 33 -9.07 -18.17 -2.06
N SER A 34 -9.57 -17.13 -2.74
CA SER A 34 -10.96 -17.08 -3.21
C SER A 34 -11.31 -18.25 -4.13
N ARG A 35 -10.46 -18.56 -5.14
CA ARG A 35 -10.70 -19.72 -6.02
C ARG A 35 -10.69 -21.05 -5.26
N GLN A 36 -9.82 -21.20 -4.27
CA GLN A 36 -9.76 -22.41 -3.45
C GLN A 36 -11.02 -22.57 -2.59
N LEU A 37 -11.49 -21.50 -1.96
CA LEU A 37 -12.68 -21.52 -1.12
C LEU A 37 -13.95 -21.79 -1.93
N ILE A 38 -14.11 -21.14 -3.08
CA ILE A 38 -15.24 -21.39 -4.00
C ILE A 38 -15.25 -22.85 -4.45
N LYS A 39 -14.08 -23.43 -4.79
CA LYS A 39 -13.98 -24.84 -5.17
C LYS A 39 -14.37 -25.80 -4.02
N MET A 40 -14.19 -25.37 -2.76
CA MET A 40 -14.59 -26.12 -1.58
C MET A 40 -16.07 -25.87 -1.18
N GLY A 41 -16.83 -25.10 -1.97
CA GLY A 41 -18.21 -24.72 -1.65
C GLY A 41 -18.33 -23.71 -0.51
N LYS A 42 -17.25 -23.00 -0.18
CA LYS A 42 -17.21 -21.94 0.85
C LYS A 42 -17.25 -20.57 0.21
N ASP A 43 -17.70 -19.58 0.98
CA ASP A 43 -17.73 -18.20 0.55
C ASP A 43 -16.33 -17.62 0.34
N ALA A 44 -16.24 -16.73 -0.66
CA ALA A 44 -15.00 -16.00 -0.93
C ALA A 44 -14.77 -14.91 0.13
N PRO A 45 -13.51 -14.63 0.50
CA PRO A 45 -13.18 -13.55 1.41
C PRO A 45 -13.61 -12.21 0.81
N ILE A 46 -14.25 -11.37 1.61
CA ILE A 46 -14.80 -10.07 1.15
C ILE A 46 -13.74 -8.98 1.31
N HIS A 47 -12.95 -9.07 2.37
CA HIS A 47 -11.95 -8.06 2.69
C HIS A 47 -10.52 -8.58 2.52
N LEU A 48 -9.67 -7.77 1.90
CA LEU A 48 -8.22 -8.02 1.82
C LEU A 48 -7.56 -8.22 3.19
N ARG A 49 -8.14 -7.64 4.25
CA ARG A 49 -7.65 -7.76 5.62
C ARG A 49 -7.75 -9.17 6.18
N GLU A 50 -8.65 -10.00 5.66
CA GLU A 50 -8.78 -11.41 6.04
C GLU A 50 -7.54 -12.21 5.59
N ILE A 51 -6.81 -11.72 4.59
CA ILE A 51 -5.67 -12.42 3.97
C ILE A 51 -4.34 -11.76 4.34
N SER A 52 -4.31 -10.44 4.48
CA SER A 52 -3.09 -9.72 4.80
C SER A 52 -3.35 -8.48 5.64
N ARG A 53 -2.52 -8.30 6.67
CA ARG A 53 -2.52 -7.09 7.51
C ARG A 53 -1.72 -6.00 6.80
N ARG A 54 -2.28 -4.79 6.78
CA ARG A 54 -1.64 -3.59 6.17
C ARG A 54 -0.27 -3.27 6.77
N TRP A 55 -0.05 -3.60 8.05
CA TRP A 55 1.21 -3.38 8.76
C TRP A 55 2.38 -4.25 8.27
N LEU A 56 2.10 -5.30 7.49
CA LEU A 56 3.14 -6.14 6.88
C LEU A 56 3.74 -5.53 5.61
N PHE A 57 3.25 -4.37 5.17
CA PHE A 57 3.72 -3.74 3.95
C PHE A 57 5.06 -3.06 4.24
N LYS A 58 5.97 -3.10 3.26
CA LYS A 58 7.33 -2.56 3.42
C LYS A 58 7.30 -1.06 3.65
N LYS A 59 6.38 -0.34 3.00
CA LYS A 59 6.19 1.09 3.23
C LYS A 59 5.22 1.30 4.37
N ILE A 60 5.67 2.05 5.37
CA ILE A 60 4.91 2.34 6.59
C ILE A 60 4.97 3.84 6.84
N GLY A 61 3.91 4.36 7.46
CA GLY A 61 3.84 5.71 7.98
C GLY A 61 3.83 6.79 6.90
N LYS A 62 3.62 8.02 7.36
CA LYS A 62 3.80 9.24 6.57
C LYS A 62 4.52 10.25 7.44
N GLN A 63 5.46 10.96 6.85
CA GLN A 63 6.19 12.03 7.50
C GLN A 63 6.10 13.28 6.65
N TYR A 64 5.87 14.41 7.32
CA TYR A 64 6.05 15.73 6.74
C TYR A 64 7.52 16.11 6.83
N PHE A 65 8.05 16.69 5.76
CA PHE A 65 9.43 17.19 5.72
C PHE A 65 9.45 18.62 5.17
N ASP A 66 10.51 19.37 5.44
CA ASP A 66 10.68 20.67 4.79
C ASP A 66 11.17 20.47 3.34
N ALA A 67 10.39 20.98 2.38
CA ALA A 67 10.72 20.88 0.96
C ALA A 67 12.00 21.65 0.60
N LYS A 68 12.41 22.65 1.39
CA LYS A 68 13.66 23.40 1.18
C LYS A 68 14.88 22.52 1.47
N ASP A 69 14.85 21.78 2.57
CA ASP A 69 15.95 20.94 3.01
C ASP A 69 16.04 19.64 2.20
N TYR A 70 14.90 19.09 1.79
CA TYR A 70 14.82 17.81 1.07
C TYR A 70 13.96 17.86 -0.20
N PRO A 71 14.32 18.67 -1.22
CA PRO A 71 13.51 18.86 -2.41
C PRO A 71 13.33 17.57 -3.23
N LYS A 72 14.31 16.64 -3.17
CA LYS A 72 14.25 15.34 -3.85
C LYS A 72 13.17 14.41 -3.28
N GLY A 73 12.71 14.64 -2.05
CA GLY A 73 11.62 13.89 -1.41
C GLY A 73 10.25 14.28 -1.96
N MET A 74 10.14 15.38 -2.70
CA MET A 74 8.89 15.81 -3.30
C MET A 74 8.44 14.85 -4.40
N ARG A 75 7.14 14.60 -4.43
CA ARG A 75 6.53 13.73 -5.43
C ARG A 75 6.62 14.40 -6.79
N LYS A 76 7.18 13.68 -7.77
CA LYS A 76 7.25 14.13 -9.17
C LYS A 76 5.88 14.15 -9.83
#